data_AF-A0A2V5LD79-F1
#
_entry.id   AF-A0A2V5LD79-F1
#
_cell.length_a   1.000
_cell.length_b   1.000
_cell.length_c   1.000
_cell.angle_alpha   90.00
_cell.angle_beta   90.00
_cell.angle_gamma   90.00
#
_symmetry.space_group_name_H-M   'P 1'
#
loop_
_entity.id
_entity.type
_entity.pdbx_description
1 polymer ?
#
loop_
_entity_poly.entity_id
_entity_poly.type
_entity_poly.pdbx_seq_one_letter_code
_entity_poly.pdbx_strand_id
1 'polypeptide(L)'
;MRNLRSAARKVGQVCLRGGLIVMLPVEHNDPINAKILAISEDKIEGFVREPFEEIASRSGVGVDVVMARIAAMLRARTIRRVRQTLLATNLAEGALVAWKVPEHKIDAAFDWMFQRDPFSGHVVLRSTDTVSAGSDYKLWTTLKVPQ
;
A
#
# COMPACT_ATOMS: atom_id res chain seq x y z
N MET A 1 19.51 15.21 37.63
CA MET A 1 19.20 15.14 36.18
C MET A 1 18.40 13.87 35.92
N ARG A 2 17.12 13.99 35.51
CA ARG A 2 16.19 12.86 35.35
C ARG A 2 16.48 12.11 34.04
N ASN A 3 16.73 10.82 34.15
CA ASN A 3 16.85 9.87 33.04
C ASN A 3 15.49 9.72 32.33
N LEU A 4 15.32 10.34 31.16
CA LEU A 4 14.25 10.00 30.22
C LEU A 4 14.63 8.72 29.47
N ARG A 5 14.38 7.56 30.10
CA ARG A 5 14.28 6.31 29.34
C ARG A 5 12.94 6.33 28.61
N SER A 6 12.98 6.65 27.32
CA SER A 6 11.87 6.41 26.39
C SER A 6 11.55 4.92 26.40
N ALA A 7 10.41 4.53 26.97
CA ALA A 7 9.92 3.16 26.92
C ALA A 7 9.49 2.87 25.48
N ALA A 8 10.27 2.05 24.78
CA ALA A 8 9.89 1.53 23.46
C ALA A 8 8.54 0.81 23.58
N ARG A 9 7.48 1.37 22.98
CA ARG A 9 6.18 0.72 22.90
C ARG A 9 6.33 -0.57 22.10
N LYS A 10 5.97 -1.71 22.69
CA LYS A 10 5.91 -2.99 21.96
C LYS A 10 4.82 -2.94 20.89
N VAL A 11 5.02 -3.67 19.80
CA VAL A 11 4.06 -3.85 18.72
C VAL A 11 2.70 -4.28 19.29
N GLY A 12 1.61 -3.62 18.86
CA GLY A 12 0.25 -3.89 19.35
C GLY A 12 -0.17 -3.17 20.65
N GLN A 13 0.71 -2.37 21.27
CA GLN A 13 0.35 -1.58 22.46
C GLN A 13 -0.43 -0.31 22.10
N VAL A 14 -1.69 -0.26 22.53
CA VAL A 14 -2.52 0.95 22.54
C VAL A 14 -2.78 1.35 23.99
N CYS A 15 -2.60 2.64 24.29
CA CYS A 15 -2.96 3.21 25.59
C CYS A 15 -4.38 3.74 25.46
N LEU A 16 -5.32 3.17 26.21
CA LEU A 16 -6.68 3.69 26.32
C LEU A 16 -6.69 4.90 27.28
N ARG A 17 -7.72 5.75 27.19
CA ARG A 17 -7.98 6.80 28.17
C ARG A 17 -8.06 6.15 29.57
N GLY A 18 -7.00 6.31 30.38
CA GLY A 18 -6.87 5.65 31.69
C GLY A 18 -5.51 4.98 31.97
N GLY A 19 -4.58 4.94 31.01
CA GLY A 19 -3.20 4.48 31.27
C GLY A 19 -2.98 2.97 31.28
N LEU A 20 -4.04 2.16 31.08
CA LEU A 20 -3.89 0.73 30.84
C LEU A 20 -3.34 0.48 29.43
N ILE A 21 -2.23 -0.26 29.37
CA ILE A 21 -1.69 -0.81 28.12
C ILE A 21 -2.41 -2.12 27.84
N VAL A 22 -3.28 -2.12 26.82
CA VAL A 22 -3.91 -3.35 26.33
C VAL A 22 -3.21 -3.78 25.05
N MET A 23 -2.85 -5.06 24.97
CA MET A 23 -2.31 -5.66 23.76
C MET A 23 -3.49 -6.03 22.86
N LEU A 24 -3.64 -5.33 21.74
CA LEU A 24 -4.69 -5.63 20.77
C LEU A 24 -4.22 -6.71 19.80
N PRO A 25 -5.06 -7.71 19.47
CA PRO A 25 -4.76 -8.65 18.39
C PRO A 25 -4.50 -7.93 17.07
N VAL A 26 -3.45 -8.34 16.38
CA VAL A 26 -2.97 -7.70 15.14
C VAL A 26 -3.11 -8.59 13.91
N GLU A 27 -3.43 -9.87 14.08
CA GLU A 27 -3.59 -10.79 12.95
C GLU A 27 -4.86 -10.46 12.15
N HIS A 28 -4.79 -10.56 10.82
CA HIS A 28 -5.89 -10.26 9.92
C HIS A 28 -7.06 -11.26 10.08
N ASN A 29 -6.79 -12.47 10.56
CA ASN A 29 -7.77 -13.51 10.81
C ASN A 29 -8.40 -13.46 12.22
N ASP A 30 -8.00 -12.51 13.08
CA ASP A 30 -8.75 -12.21 14.30
C ASP A 30 -10.18 -11.83 13.92
N PRO A 31 -11.23 -12.37 14.58
CA PRO A 31 -12.61 -12.19 14.13
C PRO A 31 -13.06 -10.73 14.04
N ILE A 32 -12.51 -9.83 14.87
CA ILE A 32 -12.85 -8.40 14.84
C ILE A 32 -12.08 -7.72 13.71
N ASN A 33 -10.78 -8.01 13.57
CA ASN A 33 -9.96 -7.46 12.49
C ASN A 33 -10.50 -7.90 11.12
N ALA A 34 -10.89 -9.17 10.96
CA ALA A 34 -11.48 -9.68 9.74
C ALA A 34 -12.78 -8.95 9.36
N LYS A 35 -13.66 -8.65 10.33
CA LYS A 35 -14.88 -7.86 10.10
C LYS A 35 -14.58 -6.43 9.63
N ILE A 36 -13.57 -5.80 10.23
CA ILE A 36 -13.13 -4.44 9.85
C ILE A 36 -12.58 -4.47 8.42
N LEU A 37 -11.64 -5.38 8.13
CA LEU A 37 -10.97 -5.48 6.83
C LEU A 37 -11.95 -5.83 5.70
N ALA A 38 -12.93 -6.69 5.98
CA ALA A 38 -13.98 -7.06 5.03
C ALA A 38 -14.82 -5.88 4.53
N ILE A 39 -14.79 -4.73 5.22
CA ILE A 39 -15.39 -3.46 4.77
C ILE A 39 -14.31 -2.52 4.22
N SER A 40 -13.19 -2.35 4.92
CA SER A 40 -12.22 -1.30 4.62
C SER A 40 -11.35 -1.54 3.37
N GLU A 41 -11.20 -2.78 2.91
CA GLU A 41 -10.27 -3.08 1.81
C GLU A 41 -10.77 -2.62 0.45
N ASP A 42 -12.07 -2.77 0.14
CA ASP A 42 -12.60 -2.40 -1.19
C ASP A 42 -14.10 -2.06 -1.21
N LYS A 43 -14.78 -1.99 -0.04
CA LYS A 43 -16.25 -1.82 -0.03
C LYS A 43 -16.71 -0.39 0.22
N ILE A 44 -15.81 0.54 0.52
CA ILE A 44 -16.15 1.95 0.73
C ILE A 44 -15.89 2.69 -0.57
N GLU A 45 -16.98 3.10 -1.23
CA GLU A 45 -16.91 3.81 -2.50
C GLU A 45 -16.78 5.32 -2.28
N GLY A 46 -15.88 5.94 -3.04
CA GLY A 46 -15.71 7.39 -3.05
C GLY A 46 -15.08 8.00 -1.80
N PHE A 47 -15.26 9.30 -1.66
CA PHE A 47 -14.70 10.11 -0.58
C PHE A 47 -15.75 10.37 0.49
N VAL A 48 -15.92 9.41 1.40
CA VAL A 48 -16.80 9.58 2.56
C VAL A 48 -16.15 10.52 3.59
N ARG A 49 -16.97 11.37 4.22
CA ARG A 49 -16.52 12.38 5.19
C ARG A 49 -15.93 11.74 6.46
N GLU A 50 -16.60 10.71 6.98
CA GLU A 50 -16.24 10.00 8.21
C GLU A 50 -15.96 8.51 7.92
N PRO A 51 -14.81 8.15 7.31
CA PRO A 51 -14.56 6.80 6.81
C PRO A 51 -14.50 5.73 7.91
N PHE A 52 -14.05 6.07 9.12
CA PHE A 52 -14.03 5.12 10.22
C PHE A 52 -15.42 4.87 10.80
N GLU A 53 -16.31 5.86 10.78
CA GLU A 53 -17.72 5.67 11.15
C GLU A 53 -18.44 4.80 10.12
N GLU A 54 -18.14 4.97 8.84
CA GLU A 54 -18.67 4.12 7.76
C GLU A 54 -18.25 2.65 7.94
N ILE A 55 -16.97 2.42 8.28
CA ILE A 55 -16.47 1.07 8.63
C ILE A 55 -17.21 0.53 9.86
N ALA A 56 -17.37 1.35 10.89
CA ALA A 56 -18.02 0.95 12.15
C ALA A 56 -19.47 0.51 11.91
N SER A 57 -20.24 1.36 11.24
CA SER A 57 -21.63 1.12 10.87
C SER A 57 -21.80 -0.20 10.10
N ARG A 58 -20.98 -0.44 9.08
CA ARG A 58 -21.13 -1.61 8.19
C ARG A 58 -20.52 -2.90 8.73
N SER A 59 -19.51 -2.81 9.60
CA SER A 59 -18.91 -3.99 10.23
C SER A 59 -19.62 -4.41 11.53
N GLY A 60 -20.45 -3.53 12.10
CA GLY A 60 -21.06 -3.72 13.42
C GLY A 60 -20.04 -3.63 14.57
N VAL A 61 -18.87 -3.03 14.34
CA VAL A 61 -17.81 -2.84 15.34
C VAL A 61 -17.77 -1.38 15.74
N GLY A 62 -17.75 -1.08 17.05
CA GLY A 62 -17.71 0.31 17.53
C GLY A 62 -16.50 1.09 17.01
N VAL A 63 -16.69 2.38 16.68
CA VAL A 63 -15.68 3.22 16.00
C VAL A 63 -14.35 3.30 16.74
N ASP A 64 -14.36 3.38 18.08
CA ASP A 64 -13.14 3.37 18.91
C ASP A 64 -12.35 2.08 18.73
N VAL A 65 -13.04 0.95 18.62
CA VAL A 65 -12.43 -0.36 18.37
C VAL A 65 -11.87 -0.42 16.96
N VAL A 66 -12.62 0.06 15.95
CA VAL A 66 -12.15 0.15 14.56
C VAL A 66 -10.84 0.92 14.49
N MET A 67 -10.81 2.15 15.03
CA MET A 67 -9.62 3.00 15.02
C MET A 67 -8.44 2.35 15.75
N ALA A 68 -8.69 1.77 16.93
CA ALA A 68 -7.66 1.13 17.73
C ALA A 68 -7.06 -0.11 17.03
N ARG A 69 -7.89 -0.95 16.41
CA ARG A 69 -7.48 -2.16 15.68
C ARG A 69 -6.72 -1.82 14.40
N ILE A 70 -7.21 -0.88 13.59
CA ILE A 70 -6.50 -0.40 12.39
C ILE A 70 -5.13 0.16 12.77
N ALA A 71 -5.05 0.99 13.82
CA ALA A 71 -3.79 1.54 14.28
C ALA A 71 -2.84 0.45 14.82
N ALA A 72 -3.35 -0.58 15.49
CA ALA A 72 -2.56 -1.71 15.95
C ALA A 72 -2.00 -2.53 14.78
N MET A 73 -2.85 -2.90 13.81
CA MET A 73 -2.44 -3.62 12.60
C MET A 73 -1.42 -2.83 11.77
N LEU A 74 -1.57 -1.49 11.66
CA LEU A 74 -0.64 -0.64 10.93
C LEU A 74 0.75 -0.60 11.59
N ARG A 75 0.79 -0.46 12.94
CA ARG A 75 2.05 -0.51 13.69
C ARG A 75 2.72 -1.89 13.63
N ALA A 76 1.92 -2.95 13.59
CA ALA A 76 2.40 -4.33 13.46
C ALA A 76 2.77 -4.73 12.04
N ARG A 77 2.49 -3.88 11.04
CA ARG A 77 2.71 -4.15 9.61
C ARG A 77 1.84 -5.27 9.04
N THR A 78 0.83 -5.74 9.76
CA THR A 78 -0.23 -6.61 9.22
C THR A 78 -0.91 -5.90 8.04
N ILE A 79 -1.25 -4.62 8.22
CA ILE A 79 -1.61 -3.74 7.11
C ILE A 79 -0.47 -2.76 6.85
N ARG A 80 -0.25 -2.45 5.57
CA ARG A 80 0.89 -1.63 5.15
C ARG A 80 0.60 -0.13 5.17
N ARG A 81 -0.65 0.25 4.87
CA ARG A 81 -1.07 1.65 4.64
C ARG A 81 -2.55 1.80 4.94
N VAL A 82 -2.97 2.99 5.36
CA VAL A 82 -4.36 3.45 5.36
C VAL A 82 -4.40 4.68 4.45
N ARG A 83 -5.07 4.58 3.31
CA ARG A 83 -5.15 5.66 2.31
C ARG A 83 -6.45 5.57 1.53
N GLN A 84 -6.90 6.69 1.02
CA GLN A 84 -7.83 6.71 -0.10
C GLN A 84 -7.01 6.50 -1.39
N THR A 85 -7.49 5.63 -2.27
CA THR A 85 -6.83 5.33 -3.54
C THR A 85 -7.69 5.87 -4.67
N LEU A 86 -7.12 6.78 -5.47
CA LEU A 86 -7.72 7.20 -6.73
C LEU A 86 -7.33 6.21 -7.83
N LEU A 87 -8.25 5.93 -8.75
CA LEU A 87 -7.93 5.17 -9.95
C LEU A 87 -6.96 5.98 -10.81
N ALA A 88 -5.80 5.38 -11.13
CA ALA A 88 -4.76 6.06 -11.91
C ALA A 88 -5.22 6.46 -13.32
N THR A 89 -6.23 5.79 -13.88
CA THR A 89 -6.87 6.17 -15.15
C THR A 89 -7.66 7.46 -15.06
N ASN A 90 -8.14 7.83 -13.87
CA ASN A 90 -8.84 9.10 -13.65
C ASN A 90 -7.85 10.26 -13.43
N LEU A 91 -6.56 9.97 -13.28
CA LEU A 91 -5.51 10.97 -13.01
C LEU A 91 -4.68 11.30 -14.24
N ALA A 92 -4.36 10.29 -15.05
CA ALA A 92 -3.53 10.44 -16.24
C ALA A 92 -3.74 9.27 -17.20
N GLU A 93 -3.65 9.54 -18.49
CA GLU A 93 -3.54 8.50 -19.50
C GLU A 93 -2.26 7.69 -19.27
N GLY A 94 -2.33 6.39 -19.56
CA GLY A 94 -1.16 5.54 -19.42
C GLY A 94 -1.07 4.49 -20.50
N ALA A 95 0.15 3.99 -20.70
CA ALA A 95 0.47 2.98 -21.69
C ALA A 95 1.37 1.91 -21.08
N LEU A 96 1.26 0.69 -21.57
CA LEU A 96 2.29 -0.32 -21.39
C LEU A 96 3.24 -0.23 -22.59
N VAL A 97 4.51 0.03 -22.33
CA VAL A 97 5.52 0.20 -23.39
C VAL A 97 6.58 -0.88 -23.27
N ALA A 98 6.80 -1.57 -24.38
CA ALA A 98 7.86 -2.54 -24.58
C ALA A 98 8.98 -1.88 -25.37
N TRP A 99 10.18 -1.78 -24.80
CA TRP A 99 11.31 -1.10 -25.40
C TRP A 99 12.26 -2.11 -26.04
N LYS A 100 12.62 -1.87 -27.30
CA LYS A 100 13.71 -2.57 -27.98
C LYS A 100 14.99 -1.76 -27.79
N VAL A 101 15.85 -2.21 -26.89
CA VAL A 101 17.11 -1.54 -26.53
C VAL A 101 18.27 -2.49 -26.86
N PRO A 102 19.39 -1.99 -27.44
CA PRO A 102 20.58 -2.82 -27.62
C PRO A 102 21.03 -3.45 -26.29
N GLU A 103 21.41 -4.74 -26.30
CA GLU A 103 21.69 -5.51 -25.08
C GLU A 103 22.62 -4.79 -24.09
N HIS A 104 23.73 -4.23 -24.61
CA HIS A 104 24.74 -3.53 -23.82
C HIS A 104 24.28 -2.20 -23.19
N LYS A 105 23.06 -1.73 -23.50
CA LYS A 105 22.46 -0.51 -22.94
C LYS A 105 21.25 -0.79 -22.06
N ILE A 106 20.79 -2.03 -21.96
CA ILE A 106 19.56 -2.38 -21.25
C ILE A 106 19.61 -1.91 -19.79
N ASP A 107 20.70 -2.22 -19.07
CA ASP A 107 20.84 -1.86 -17.66
C ASP A 107 20.90 -0.34 -17.47
N ALA A 108 21.64 0.38 -18.31
CA ALA A 108 21.71 1.83 -18.26
C ALA A 108 20.36 2.51 -18.57
N ALA A 109 19.60 1.95 -19.52
CA ALA A 109 18.26 2.42 -19.84
C ALA A 109 17.28 2.15 -18.68
N PHE A 110 17.33 0.95 -18.09
CA PHE A 110 16.58 0.60 -16.89
C PHE A 110 16.86 1.58 -15.75
N ASP A 111 18.14 1.79 -15.42
CA ASP A 111 18.54 2.66 -14.31
C ASP A 111 18.07 4.10 -14.51
N TRP A 112 18.19 4.62 -15.73
CA TRP A 112 17.72 5.97 -16.04
C TRP A 112 16.19 6.06 -15.90
N MET A 113 15.43 5.13 -16.49
CA MET A 113 13.97 5.14 -16.40
C MET A 113 13.49 4.96 -14.96
N PHE A 114 14.13 4.09 -14.18
CA PHE A 114 13.74 3.81 -12.81
C PHE A 114 14.06 4.96 -11.85
N GLN A 115 15.22 5.62 -12.03
CA GLN A 115 15.69 6.63 -11.09
C GLN A 115 15.33 8.06 -11.49
N ARG A 116 15.15 8.34 -12.79
CA ARG A 116 15.10 9.72 -13.30
C ARG A 116 13.85 10.05 -14.11
N ASP A 117 13.22 9.08 -14.76
CA ASP A 117 12.03 9.35 -15.56
C ASP A 117 10.78 9.51 -14.68
N PRO A 118 10.18 10.71 -14.56
CA PRO A 118 9.01 10.92 -13.72
C PRO A 118 7.74 10.27 -14.27
N PHE A 119 7.73 9.85 -15.54
CA PHE A 119 6.56 9.28 -16.20
C PHE A 119 6.56 7.75 -16.19
N SER A 120 7.72 7.14 -15.94
CA SER A 120 7.88 5.70 -15.82
C SER A 120 7.50 5.22 -14.42
N GLY A 121 6.48 4.36 -14.36
CA GLY A 121 6.04 3.68 -13.15
C GLY A 121 6.79 2.37 -12.93
N HIS A 122 6.10 1.24 -13.06
CA HIS A 122 6.72 -0.07 -12.95
C HIS A 122 7.67 -0.30 -14.13
N VAL A 123 8.98 -0.26 -13.86
CA VAL A 123 10.06 -0.54 -14.80
C VAL A 123 10.60 -1.94 -14.50
N VAL A 124 10.63 -2.82 -15.49
CA VAL A 124 11.11 -4.20 -15.32
C VAL A 124 11.90 -4.69 -16.52
N LEU A 125 12.90 -5.51 -16.21
CA LEU A 125 13.55 -6.36 -17.19
C LEU A 125 12.88 -7.73 -17.20
N ARG A 126 12.58 -8.23 -18.40
CA ARG A 126 12.03 -9.56 -18.63
C ARG A 126 12.91 -10.31 -19.61
N SER A 127 13.13 -11.59 -19.33
CA SER A 127 13.67 -12.57 -20.27
C SER A 127 12.55 -13.51 -20.70
N THR A 128 12.70 -14.11 -21.88
CA THR A 128 11.81 -15.17 -22.35
C THR A 128 12.66 -16.37 -22.72
N ASP A 129 12.29 -17.57 -22.27
CA ASP A 129 13.03 -18.78 -22.58
C ASP A 129 12.82 -19.25 -24.04
N THR A 130 11.68 -18.88 -24.63
CA THR A 130 11.34 -19.18 -26.03
C THR A 130 11.59 -17.98 -26.91
N VAL A 131 12.35 -18.15 -28.00
CA VAL A 131 12.55 -17.10 -29.01
C VAL A 131 11.25 -16.89 -29.79
N SER A 132 10.67 -15.71 -29.63
CA SER A 132 9.44 -15.25 -30.29
C SER A 132 9.61 -13.78 -30.71
N ALA A 133 8.66 -13.25 -31.49
CA ALA A 133 8.69 -11.83 -31.88
C ALA A 133 8.71 -10.86 -30.67
N GLY A 134 8.23 -11.29 -29.49
CA GLY A 134 8.26 -10.51 -28.26
C GLY A 134 9.58 -10.57 -27.49
N SER A 135 10.46 -11.53 -27.81
CA SER A 135 11.70 -11.81 -27.05
C SER A 135 12.75 -10.72 -27.17
N ASP A 136 12.65 -9.88 -28.20
CA ASP A 136 13.54 -8.73 -28.41
C ASP A 136 13.24 -7.56 -27.45
N TYR A 137 12.09 -7.57 -26.77
CA TYR A 137 11.66 -6.51 -25.87
C TYR A 137 11.91 -6.93 -24.43
N LYS A 138 13.11 -6.65 -23.94
CA LYS A 138 13.52 -7.02 -22.58
C LYS A 138 13.15 -5.98 -21.54
N LEU A 139 13.04 -4.70 -21.91
CA LEU A 139 12.71 -3.60 -21.00
C LEU A 139 11.24 -3.21 -21.17
N TRP A 140 10.50 -3.20 -20.08
CA TRP A 140 9.08 -2.86 -20.04
C TRP A 140 8.80 -1.79 -19.01
N THR A 141 7.98 -0.81 -19.38
CA THR A 141 7.55 0.27 -18.49
C THR A 141 6.05 0.47 -18.56
N THR A 142 5.40 0.71 -17.42
CA THR A 142 4.13 1.45 -17.42
C THR A 142 4.43 2.94 -17.50
N LEU A 143 3.86 3.64 -18.47
CA LEU A 143 3.94 5.10 -18.57
C LEU A 143 2.66 5.75 -18.06
N LYS A 144 2.80 6.92 -17.42
CA LYS A 144 1.70 7.80 -17.04
C LYS A 144 2.09 9.25 -17.31
N VAL A 145 1.29 9.96 -18.09
CA VAL A 145 1.57 11.33 -18.51
C VAL A 145 0.43 12.26 -18.04
N PRO A 146 0.70 13.22 -17.14
CA PRO A 146 -0.28 14.22 -16.73
C PRO A 146 -0.72 15.10 -17.91
N GLN A 147 -1.98 15.55 -17.90
CA GLN A 147 -2.52 16.55 -18.84
C GLN A 147 -2.31 17.97 -18.32
#